data_AF-A0A8C7GBZ4-F1
#
_entry.id   AF-A0A8C7GBZ4-F1
#
_cell.length_a   1.000
_cell.length_b   1.000
_cell.length_c   1.000
_cell.angle_alpha   90.00
_cell.angle_beta   90.00
_cell.angle_gamma   90.00
#
_symmetry.space_group_name_H-M   'P 1'
#
loop_
_entity.id
_entity.type
_entity.pdbx_description
1 polymer ?
#
loop_
_entity_poly.entity_id
_entity_poly.type
_entity_poly.pdbx_seq_one_letter_code
_entity_poly.pdbx_strand_id
1 'polypeptide(L)'
;MKKNKGKVNTTEKEFVFGFRAGRNDCVLKVPLQFPVQENVSDLHGRLMLLHKIPCFVENELRSTLSMFIESETIQDYDREAELALQRLTTGEVDINQLTNTWAKTYSETTLEHARPEEPSWDEDFADVYHELIHSPASDTLLNLEHNYFVSVSELISERDMELKKLQERQATEMDKVMQELGKTMTDQDVNAVASQHFDAQQVLENKWANELKQVTHIQKQEYQEWVIKLHQDMQNPNNSTINEEIKVQQSQLTEESEPGVRLYEEQRQLEESFTIHLGAQLKTMHNLRLVRADILDFCKHRRHGSRGTKLRRLQTALSLYSSSLCGLVLLVDNRVNSYSGIKRDFATVSKECTDFHFPRLEEQLEVVQQVMLYARSQTSKHKDQPEVPRNGSSCEDKNQNVEKNSSNILPGEFYISRHSNLSEVHIVFHLCVDDNVRSGNITAREPAIMGLRNILKVCCTHDVTNITIPLLLVHDMSEEMTIPWCLRRAELVFKCVKGFMMEMASWDGGISRTVQFLVPQVRKQVWLAAADLIRT
;
A
#
# COMPACT_ATOMS: atom_id res chain seq x y z
N MET A 1 37.93 0.81 -17.69
CA MET A 1 38.06 2.22 -18.15
C MET A 1 39.02 2.30 -19.35
N LYS A 2 38.53 2.21 -20.58
CA LYS A 2 39.32 2.51 -21.78
C LYS A 2 39.34 4.03 -21.97
N LYS A 3 40.52 4.66 -21.90
CA LYS A 3 40.68 6.09 -22.23
C LYS A 3 40.34 6.28 -23.71
N ASN A 4 39.18 6.85 -23.99
CA ASN A 4 38.86 7.39 -25.31
C ASN A 4 39.83 8.54 -25.59
N LYS A 5 40.88 8.26 -26.37
CA LYS A 5 41.75 9.29 -26.94
C LYS A 5 41.00 9.97 -28.09
N GLY A 6 39.99 10.76 -27.77
CA GLY A 6 39.53 11.82 -28.67
C GLY A 6 40.68 12.82 -28.84
N LYS A 7 40.92 13.29 -30.07
CA LYS A 7 41.86 14.39 -30.31
C LYS A 7 41.39 15.60 -29.49
N VAL A 8 42.06 15.87 -28.37
CA VAL A 8 41.84 17.08 -27.60
C VAL A 8 42.35 18.23 -28.46
N ASN A 9 41.45 19.09 -28.94
CA ASN A 9 41.85 20.31 -29.62
C ASN A 9 42.48 21.23 -28.58
N THR A 10 43.81 21.22 -28.51
CA THR A 10 44.54 22.08 -27.58
C THR A 10 44.58 23.50 -28.12
N THR A 11 44.03 24.45 -27.36
CA THR A 11 44.15 25.88 -27.68
C THR A 11 45.18 26.54 -26.77
N GLU A 12 46.05 27.37 -27.32
CA GLU A 12 47.06 28.10 -26.58
C GLU A 12 46.54 29.48 -26.22
N LYS A 13 46.53 29.81 -24.93
CA LYS A 13 46.06 31.10 -24.41
C LYS A 13 47.16 31.73 -23.55
N GLU A 14 47.43 33.03 -23.75
CA GLU A 14 48.49 33.75 -23.04
C GLU A 14 47.98 34.24 -21.67
N PHE A 15 48.54 33.70 -20.59
CA PHE A 15 48.37 34.23 -19.24
C PHE A 15 49.28 35.44 -19.04
N VAL A 16 48.71 36.57 -18.61
CA VAL A 16 49.45 37.81 -18.37
C VAL A 16 49.27 38.24 -16.91
N PHE A 17 50.37 38.43 -16.19
CA PHE A 17 50.37 38.86 -14.79
C PHE A 17 51.33 40.03 -14.59
N GLY A 18 50.81 41.19 -14.19
CA GLY A 18 51.60 42.38 -13.90
C GLY A 18 51.82 42.56 -12.40
N PHE A 19 53.05 42.87 -11.97
CA PHE A 19 53.37 43.21 -10.58
C PHE A 19 54.46 44.27 -10.49
N ARG A 20 54.47 45.03 -9.40
CA ARG A 20 55.47 46.09 -9.16
C ARG A 20 56.56 45.62 -8.20
N ALA A 21 57.81 45.69 -8.63
CA ALA A 21 58.98 45.43 -7.79
C ALA A 21 59.75 46.73 -7.56
N GLY A 22 59.46 47.40 -6.43
CA GLY A 22 60.05 48.71 -6.11
C GLY A 22 59.56 49.82 -7.05
N ARG A 23 60.45 50.38 -7.88
CA ARG A 23 60.12 51.41 -8.89
C ARG A 23 59.86 50.85 -10.29
N ASN A 24 60.00 49.53 -10.47
CA ASN A 24 59.86 48.88 -11.77
C ASN A 24 58.53 48.14 -11.85
N ASP A 25 57.82 48.33 -12.96
CA ASP A 25 56.63 47.55 -13.31
C ASP A 25 57.07 46.33 -14.15
N CYS A 26 56.79 45.13 -13.66
CA CYS A 26 57.16 43.85 -14.27
C CYS A 26 55.91 43.15 -14.81
N VAL A 27 56.01 42.49 -15.96
CA VAL A 27 54.91 41.72 -16.55
C VAL A 27 55.42 40.33 -16.89
N LEU A 28 54.77 39.32 -16.33
CA LEU A 28 54.94 37.91 -16.66
C LEU A 28 53.94 37.54 -17.75
N LYS A 29 54.43 36.91 -18.82
CA LYS A 29 53.62 36.34 -19.89
C LYS A 29 53.94 34.87 -20.06
N VAL A 30 52.93 34.02 -19.98
CA VAL A 30 53.08 32.56 -20.02
C VAL A 30 52.02 31.98 -20.96
N PRO A 31 52.41 31.28 -22.03
CA PRO A 31 51.45 30.52 -22.82
C PRO A 31 51.00 29.27 -22.06
N LEU A 32 49.68 29.07 -21.97
CA LEU A 32 49.06 27.89 -21.37
C LEU A 32 48.24 27.13 -22.41
N GLN A 33 48.36 25.80 -22.41
CA GLN A 33 47.57 24.92 -23.27
C GLN A 33 46.31 24.46 -22.54
N PHE A 34 45.15 24.69 -23.15
CA PHE A 34 43.84 24.29 -22.63
C PHE A 34 43.33 23.02 -23.32
N PRO A 35 42.68 22.09 -22.59
CA PRO A 35 42.44 22.12 -21.14
C PRO A 35 43.74 21.87 -20.35
N VAL A 36 43.96 22.65 -19.30
CA VAL A 36 45.16 22.54 -18.46
C VAL A 36 45.12 21.19 -17.73
N GLN A 37 46.02 20.27 -18.11
CA GLN A 37 46.07 18.92 -17.51
C GLN A 37 46.89 18.85 -16.22
N GLU A 38 47.66 19.89 -15.92
CA GLU A 38 48.53 19.94 -14.74
C GLU A 38 47.82 20.55 -13.54
N ASN A 39 48.26 20.19 -12.33
CA ASN A 39 47.77 20.81 -11.11
C ASN A 39 48.20 22.30 -11.09
N VAL A 40 47.25 23.19 -10.83
CA VAL A 40 47.47 24.64 -10.76
C VAL A 40 48.55 25.02 -9.73
N SER A 41 48.65 24.26 -8.64
CA SER A 41 49.68 24.49 -7.60
C SER A 41 51.09 24.16 -8.10
N ASP A 42 51.22 23.10 -8.90
CA ASP A 42 52.51 22.70 -9.49
C ASP A 42 52.92 23.70 -10.57
N LEU A 43 51.97 24.13 -11.41
CA LEU A 43 52.19 25.17 -12.42
C LEU A 43 52.63 26.49 -11.77
N HIS A 44 51.94 26.92 -10.71
CA HIS A 44 52.30 28.10 -9.91
C HIS A 44 53.73 28.00 -9.36
N GLY A 45 54.08 26.86 -8.72
CA GLY A 45 55.42 26.63 -8.18
C GLY A 45 56.51 26.68 -9.26
N ARG A 46 56.26 26.13 -10.45
CA ARG A 46 57.19 26.21 -11.59
C ARG A 46 57.37 27.64 -12.09
N LEU A 47 56.30 28.42 -12.16
CA LEU A 47 56.36 29.83 -12.60
C LEU A 47 57.18 30.69 -11.63
N MET A 48 56.97 30.49 -10.32
CA MET A 48 57.76 31.15 -9.28
C MET A 48 59.26 30.84 -9.41
N LEU A 49 59.61 29.58 -9.66
CA LEU A 49 61.00 29.11 -9.71
C LEU A 49 61.72 29.49 -11.02
N LEU A 50 61.05 29.34 -12.18
CA LEU A 50 61.64 29.60 -13.50
C LEU A 50 61.85 31.10 -13.76
N HIS A 51 60.91 31.94 -13.32
CA HIS A 51 60.95 33.39 -13.56
C HIS A 51 61.54 34.19 -12.39
N LYS A 52 61.99 33.52 -11.32
CA LYS A 52 62.57 34.15 -10.12
C LYS A 52 61.68 35.26 -9.56
N ILE A 53 60.39 34.97 -9.44
CA ILE A 53 59.38 35.94 -9.03
C ILE A 53 59.52 36.18 -7.51
N PRO A 54 59.45 37.44 -7.03
CA PRO A 54 59.50 37.72 -5.60
C PRO A 54 58.38 37.05 -4.80
N CYS A 55 58.68 36.55 -3.59
CA CYS A 55 57.70 35.84 -2.76
C CYS A 55 56.50 36.69 -2.31
N PHE A 56 56.60 38.03 -2.31
CA PHE A 56 55.49 38.89 -1.86
C PHE A 56 54.29 38.88 -2.83
N VAL A 57 54.48 38.53 -4.10
CA VAL A 57 53.40 38.40 -5.11
C VAL A 57 52.90 36.96 -5.26
N GLU A 58 53.43 36.02 -4.48
CA GLU A 58 53.14 34.58 -4.63
C GLU A 58 51.64 34.26 -4.51
N ASN A 59 50.98 34.82 -3.50
CA ASN A 59 49.55 34.61 -3.25
C ASN A 59 48.68 35.24 -4.36
N GLU A 60 49.06 36.42 -4.84
CA GLU A 60 48.35 37.13 -5.89
C GLU A 60 48.48 36.39 -7.22
N LEU A 61 49.71 35.99 -7.59
CA LEU A 61 49.98 35.18 -8.78
C LEU A 61 49.18 33.88 -8.77
N ARG A 62 49.12 33.18 -7.62
CA ARG A 62 48.35 31.94 -7.47
C ARG A 62 46.87 32.19 -7.73
N SER A 63 46.29 33.22 -7.10
CA SER A 63 44.88 33.55 -7.25
C SER A 63 44.55 33.94 -8.69
N THR A 64 45.35 34.80 -9.33
CA THR A 64 45.11 35.24 -10.70
C THR A 64 45.28 34.11 -11.71
N LEU A 65 46.25 33.21 -11.50
CA LEU A 65 46.43 32.02 -12.33
C LEU A 65 45.25 31.05 -12.21
N SER A 66 44.79 30.78 -10.98
CA SER A 66 43.61 29.94 -10.74
C SER A 66 42.35 30.51 -11.40
N MET A 67 42.08 31.81 -11.21
CA MET A 67 40.93 32.47 -11.83
C MET A 67 40.99 32.47 -13.35
N PHE A 68 42.18 32.70 -13.93
CA PHE A 68 42.35 32.67 -15.39
C PHE A 68 42.10 31.28 -15.97
N ILE A 69 42.66 30.24 -15.34
CA ILE A 69 42.43 28.86 -15.79
C ILE A 69 40.94 28.51 -15.68
N GLU A 70 40.29 28.86 -14.57
CA GLU A 70 38.87 28.61 -14.37
C GLU A 70 38.00 29.35 -15.41
N SER A 71 38.22 30.65 -15.60
CA SER A 71 37.43 31.46 -16.53
C SER A 71 37.58 30.99 -17.98
N GLU A 72 38.80 30.69 -18.42
CA GLU A 72 39.06 30.22 -19.78
C GLU A 72 38.54 28.79 -20.01
N THR A 73 38.59 27.95 -18.98
CA THR A 73 38.01 26.59 -19.03
C THR A 73 36.48 26.66 -19.15
N ILE A 74 35.82 27.51 -18.36
CA ILE A 74 34.37 27.72 -18.45
C ILE A 74 33.99 28.25 -19.83
N GLN A 75 34.70 29.25 -20.36
CA GLN A 75 34.42 29.79 -21.69
C GLN A 75 34.59 28.75 -22.81
N ASP A 76 35.58 27.85 -22.70
CA ASP A 76 35.74 26.77 -23.67
C ASP A 76 34.57 25.78 -23.60
N TYR A 77 34.12 25.41 -22.39
CA TYR A 77 32.94 24.57 -22.21
C TYR A 77 31.65 25.23 -22.71
N ASP A 78 31.44 26.52 -22.41
CA ASP A 78 30.27 27.27 -22.87
C ASP A 78 30.25 27.35 -24.39
N ARG A 79 31.40 27.59 -25.03
CA ARG A 79 31.53 27.61 -26.48
C ARG A 79 31.23 26.24 -27.10
N GLU A 80 31.74 25.15 -26.51
CA GLU A 80 31.42 23.80 -26.97
C GLU A 80 29.94 23.47 -26.80
N ALA A 81 29.33 23.86 -25.68
CA ALA A 81 27.90 23.68 -25.43
C ALA A 81 27.05 24.48 -26.41
N GLU A 82 27.38 25.75 -26.66
CA GLU A 82 26.67 26.60 -27.62
C GLU A 82 26.78 26.04 -29.05
N LEU A 83 27.96 25.56 -29.45
CA LEU A 83 28.13 24.87 -30.74
C LEU A 83 27.28 23.60 -30.82
N ALA A 84 27.18 22.82 -29.75
CA ALA A 84 26.31 21.65 -29.71
C ALA A 84 24.83 22.03 -29.82
N LEU A 85 24.38 23.09 -29.15
CA LEU A 85 23.01 23.62 -29.25
C LEU A 85 22.69 24.16 -30.65
N GLN A 86 23.64 24.85 -31.27
CA GLN A 86 23.50 25.32 -32.65
C GLN A 86 23.34 24.15 -33.63
N ARG A 87 24.14 23.08 -33.49
CA ARG A 87 24.04 21.87 -34.32
C ARG A 87 22.70 21.14 -34.18
N LEU A 88 22.09 21.20 -33.00
CA LEU A 88 20.72 20.71 -32.78
C LEU A 88 19.68 21.60 -33.46
N THR A 89 19.86 22.92 -33.41
CA THR A 89 18.92 23.91 -33.97
C THR A 89 18.97 23.94 -35.50
N THR A 90 20.14 23.72 -36.11
CA THR A 90 20.32 23.67 -37.58
C THR A 90 19.94 22.33 -38.20
N GLY A 91 19.61 21.31 -37.38
CA GLY A 91 19.25 19.97 -37.85
C GLY A 91 20.43 19.13 -38.34
N GLU A 92 21.67 19.54 -38.05
CA GLU A 92 22.88 18.74 -38.35
C GLU A 92 22.95 17.45 -37.51
N VAL A 93 22.26 17.42 -36.38
CA VAL A 93 22.16 16.26 -35.48
C VAL A 93 20.70 15.85 -35.36
N ASP A 94 20.40 14.59 -35.70
CA ASP A 94 19.05 14.03 -35.50
C ASP A 94 18.79 13.79 -34.02
N ILE A 95 17.81 14.52 -33.48
CA ILE A 95 17.38 14.45 -32.07
C ILE A 95 16.91 13.04 -31.73
N ASN A 96 16.25 12.33 -32.64
CA ASN A 96 15.76 10.97 -32.39
C ASN A 96 16.92 9.99 -32.28
N GLN A 97 17.93 10.11 -33.15
CA GLN A 97 19.12 9.28 -33.09
C GLN A 97 19.92 9.53 -31.81
N LEU A 98 20.07 10.80 -31.38
CA LEU A 98 20.73 11.15 -30.14
C LEU A 98 19.97 10.60 -28.92
N THR A 99 18.64 10.76 -28.90
CA THR A 99 17.77 10.25 -27.84
C THR A 99 17.85 8.73 -27.75
N ASN A 100 17.79 8.02 -28.88
CA ASN A 100 17.94 6.57 -28.92
C ASN A 100 19.32 6.11 -28.46
N THR A 101 20.38 6.84 -28.84
CA THR A 101 21.74 6.54 -28.40
C THR A 101 21.88 6.75 -26.90
N TRP A 102 21.34 7.84 -26.37
CA TRP A 102 21.36 8.16 -24.95
C TRP A 102 20.54 7.16 -24.13
N ALA A 103 19.31 6.84 -24.57
CA ALA A 103 18.47 5.82 -23.97
C ALA A 103 19.17 4.45 -23.95
N LYS A 104 19.81 4.07 -25.07
CA LYS A 104 20.59 2.83 -25.15
C LYS A 104 21.77 2.83 -24.16
N THR A 105 22.59 3.89 -24.17
CA THR A 105 23.75 3.99 -23.26
C THR A 105 23.31 4.03 -21.79
N TYR A 106 22.22 4.75 -21.49
CA TYR A 106 21.63 4.79 -20.15
C TYR A 106 21.14 3.41 -19.71
N SER A 107 20.38 2.71 -20.54
CA SER A 107 19.92 1.35 -20.25
C SER A 107 21.09 0.40 -20.04
N GLU A 108 22.09 0.42 -20.93
CA GLU A 108 23.27 -0.45 -20.84
C GLU A 108 24.09 -0.17 -19.57
N THR A 109 24.35 1.10 -19.23
CA THR A 109 25.11 1.47 -18.03
C THR A 109 24.32 1.27 -16.73
N THR A 110 23.01 1.50 -16.76
CA THR A 110 22.12 1.24 -15.63
C THR A 110 22.03 -0.26 -15.36
N LEU A 111 21.90 -1.09 -16.40
CA LEU A 111 21.91 -2.55 -16.27
C LEU A 111 23.28 -3.10 -15.80
N GLU A 112 24.40 -2.50 -16.22
CA GLU A 112 25.75 -2.90 -15.80
C GLU A 112 26.04 -2.58 -14.32
N HIS A 113 25.38 -1.56 -13.76
CA HIS A 113 25.61 -1.10 -12.38
C HIS A 113 24.42 -1.35 -11.43
N ALA A 114 23.26 -1.73 -11.95
CA ALA A 114 22.15 -2.24 -11.17
C ALA A 114 22.52 -3.60 -10.60
N ARG A 115 22.03 -3.89 -9.38
CA ARG A 115 22.02 -5.27 -8.91
C ARG A 115 21.10 -6.06 -9.86
N PRO A 116 21.46 -7.27 -10.30
CA PRO A 116 20.50 -8.14 -10.96
C PRO A 116 19.27 -8.25 -10.06
N GLU A 117 18.08 -7.96 -10.59
CA GLU A 117 16.84 -8.30 -9.90
C GLU A 117 16.91 -9.80 -9.64
N GLU A 118 16.98 -10.19 -8.36
CA GLU A 118 16.88 -11.60 -8.01
C GLU A 118 15.48 -12.04 -8.42
N PRO A 119 15.34 -13.08 -9.25
CA PRO A 119 14.03 -13.56 -9.66
C PRO A 119 13.24 -13.93 -8.40
N SER A 120 12.22 -13.13 -8.11
CA SER A 120 11.32 -13.36 -7.00
C SER A 120 10.28 -14.36 -7.47
N TRP A 121 10.26 -15.53 -6.84
CA TRP A 121 9.24 -16.55 -7.11
C TRP A 121 7.81 -15.97 -7.01
N ASP A 122 7.60 -14.98 -6.14
CA ASP A 122 6.31 -14.28 -5.99
C ASP A 122 5.95 -13.40 -7.20
N GLU A 123 6.94 -12.76 -7.84
CA GLU A 123 6.72 -11.92 -9.04
C GLU A 123 6.47 -12.79 -10.27
N ASP A 124 7.26 -13.85 -10.44
CA ASP A 124 7.06 -14.84 -11.51
C ASP A 124 5.66 -15.47 -11.41
N PHE A 125 5.22 -15.85 -10.21
CA PHE A 125 3.88 -16.38 -9.99
C PHE A 125 2.78 -15.36 -10.29
N ALA A 126 2.97 -14.09 -9.92
CA ALA A 126 2.01 -13.03 -10.18
C ALA A 126 1.77 -12.82 -11.68
N ASP A 127 2.84 -12.76 -12.47
CA ASP A 127 2.77 -12.60 -13.93
C ASP A 127 2.09 -13.80 -14.60
N VAL A 128 2.47 -15.01 -14.19
CA VAL A 128 1.85 -16.25 -14.69
C VAL A 128 0.35 -16.30 -14.38
N TYR A 129 -0.04 -15.98 -13.15
CA TYR A 129 -1.45 -15.95 -12.77
C TYR A 129 -2.23 -14.90 -13.57
N HIS A 130 -1.66 -13.69 -13.72
CA HIS A 130 -2.29 -12.61 -14.47
C HIS A 130 -2.55 -13.00 -15.93
N GLU A 131 -1.59 -13.66 -16.59
CA GLU A 131 -1.78 -14.16 -17.96
C GLU A 131 -2.90 -15.22 -18.01
N LEU A 132 -2.90 -16.17 -17.07
CA LEU A 132 -3.87 -17.26 -17.05
C LEU A 132 -5.30 -16.81 -16.72
N ILE A 133 -5.49 -15.87 -15.79
CA ILE A 133 -6.84 -15.37 -15.43
C ILE A 133 -7.47 -14.55 -16.57
N HIS A 134 -6.66 -13.99 -17.48
CA HIS A 134 -7.14 -13.36 -18.72
C HIS A 134 -7.33 -14.34 -19.88
N SER A 135 -7.00 -15.61 -19.68
CA SER A 135 -7.13 -16.68 -20.66
C SER A 135 -8.42 -17.51 -20.46
N PRO A 136 -8.73 -18.45 -21.37
CA PRO A 136 -9.81 -19.42 -21.18
C PRO A 136 -9.68 -20.30 -19.92
N ALA A 137 -8.50 -20.36 -19.29
CA ALA A 137 -8.27 -21.09 -18.05
C ALA A 137 -8.85 -20.39 -16.80
N SER A 138 -9.39 -19.18 -16.91
CA SER A 138 -9.96 -18.45 -15.77
C SER A 138 -11.00 -19.25 -14.98
N ASP A 139 -11.89 -19.96 -15.66
CA ASP A 139 -12.90 -20.79 -14.99
C ASP A 139 -12.27 -21.98 -14.25
N THR A 140 -11.21 -22.59 -14.77
CA THR A 140 -10.54 -23.72 -14.11
C THR A 140 -9.80 -23.25 -12.86
N LEU A 141 -9.11 -22.10 -12.92
CA LEU A 141 -8.50 -21.45 -11.75
C LEU A 141 -9.56 -21.22 -10.65
N LEU A 142 -10.64 -20.52 -10.99
CA LEU A 142 -11.69 -20.14 -10.03
C LEU A 142 -12.43 -21.35 -9.44
N ASN A 143 -12.63 -22.40 -10.23
CA ASN A 143 -13.23 -23.65 -9.75
C ASN A 143 -12.30 -24.36 -8.75
N LEU A 144 -10.99 -24.42 -9.02
CA LEU A 144 -10.04 -25.00 -8.08
C LEU A 144 -10.01 -24.23 -6.77
N GLU A 145 -9.93 -22.90 -6.83
CA GLU A 145 -10.01 -22.07 -5.63
C GLU A 145 -11.37 -22.22 -4.90
N HIS A 146 -12.48 -22.45 -5.62
CA HIS A 146 -13.78 -22.74 -5.01
C HIS A 146 -13.79 -24.09 -4.27
N ASN A 147 -13.17 -25.12 -4.84
CA ASN A 147 -13.06 -26.43 -4.19
C ASN A 147 -12.26 -26.33 -2.88
N TYR A 148 -11.15 -25.58 -2.89
CA TYR A 148 -10.38 -25.32 -1.68
C TYR A 148 -11.19 -24.52 -0.64
N PHE A 149 -11.97 -23.53 -1.07
CA PHE A 149 -12.90 -22.79 -0.20
C PHE A 149 -13.93 -23.72 0.47
N VAL A 150 -14.54 -24.64 -0.28
CA VAL A 150 -15.52 -25.60 0.27
C VAL A 150 -14.85 -26.49 1.32
N SER A 151 -13.67 -27.04 1.01
CA SER A 151 -12.90 -27.88 1.94
C SER A 151 -12.54 -27.15 3.25
N VAL A 152 -12.06 -25.90 3.16
CA VAL A 152 -11.74 -25.08 4.34
C VAL A 152 -13.00 -24.73 5.14
N SER A 153 -14.09 -24.41 4.45
CA SER A 153 -15.38 -24.12 5.10
C SER A 153 -15.93 -25.31 5.87
N GLU A 154 -15.77 -26.53 5.37
CA GLU A 154 -16.15 -27.76 6.06
C GLU A 154 -15.31 -27.99 7.32
N LEU A 155 -13.98 -27.84 7.23
CA LEU A 155 -13.08 -27.94 8.39
C LEU A 155 -13.40 -26.91 9.48
N ILE A 156 -13.71 -25.67 9.07
CA ILE A 156 -14.16 -24.62 10.00
C ILE A 156 -15.48 -25.00 10.66
N SER A 157 -16.42 -25.58 9.90
CA SER A 157 -17.70 -26.04 10.45
C SER A 157 -17.52 -27.19 11.45
N GLU A 158 -16.57 -28.10 11.20
CA GLU A 158 -16.24 -29.20 12.12
C GLU A 158 -15.62 -28.67 13.42
N ARG A 159 -14.65 -27.76 13.31
CA ARG A 159 -14.08 -27.03 14.45
C ARG A 159 -15.17 -26.39 15.30
N ASP A 160 -16.05 -25.60 14.68
CA ASP A 160 -17.08 -24.85 15.38
C ASP A 160 -18.07 -25.79 16.09
N MET A 161 -18.38 -26.93 15.47
CA MET A 161 -19.20 -27.98 16.10
C MET A 161 -18.50 -28.62 17.31
N GLU A 162 -17.21 -28.95 17.21
CA GLU A 162 -16.46 -29.54 18.33
C GLU A 162 -16.28 -28.57 19.49
N LEU A 163 -15.93 -27.31 19.21
CA LEU A 163 -15.81 -26.26 20.23
C LEU A 163 -17.15 -26.05 20.94
N LYS A 164 -18.25 -26.00 20.19
CA LYS A 164 -19.59 -25.88 20.78
C LYS A 164 -19.94 -27.07 21.69
N LYS A 165 -19.66 -28.31 21.24
CA LYS A 165 -19.87 -29.51 22.06
C LYS A 165 -19.03 -29.49 23.34
N LEU A 166 -17.79 -29.01 23.28
CA LEU A 166 -16.94 -28.85 24.46
C LEU A 166 -17.55 -27.82 25.43
N GLN A 167 -17.93 -26.65 24.93
CA GLN A 167 -18.55 -25.59 25.74
C GLN A 167 -19.84 -26.04 26.41
N GLU A 168 -20.70 -26.79 25.72
CA GLU A 168 -21.94 -27.34 26.28
C GLU A 168 -21.68 -28.34 27.42
N ARG A 169 -20.65 -29.20 27.26
CA ARG A 169 -20.22 -30.12 28.33
C ARG A 169 -19.68 -29.38 29.54
N GLN A 170 -18.81 -28.40 29.30
CA GLN A 170 -18.19 -27.57 30.34
C GLN A 170 -19.26 -26.77 31.10
N ALA A 171 -20.24 -26.19 30.41
CA ALA A 171 -21.36 -25.50 31.03
C ALA A 171 -22.19 -26.43 31.93
N THR A 172 -22.46 -27.66 31.48
CA THR A 172 -23.20 -28.66 32.26
C THR A 172 -22.41 -29.13 33.49
N GLU A 173 -21.10 -29.32 33.35
CA GLU A 173 -20.23 -29.70 34.45
C GLU A 173 -20.11 -28.58 35.49
N MET A 174 -19.92 -27.34 35.06
CA MET A 174 -19.84 -26.17 35.93
C MET A 174 -21.15 -25.95 36.70
N ASP A 175 -22.31 -26.13 36.06
CA ASP A 175 -23.62 -26.04 36.72
C ASP A 175 -23.78 -27.09 37.85
N LYS A 176 -23.32 -28.33 37.62
CA LYS A 176 -23.32 -29.37 38.67
C LYS A 176 -22.43 -29.00 39.85
N VAL A 177 -21.21 -28.55 39.57
CA VAL A 177 -20.25 -28.13 40.63
C VAL A 177 -20.81 -26.93 41.41
N MET A 178 -21.45 -25.97 40.73
CA MET A 178 -22.12 -24.84 41.39
C MET A 178 -23.31 -25.28 42.27
N GLN A 179 -24.08 -26.29 41.88
CA GLN A 179 -25.21 -26.81 42.67
C GLN A 179 -24.77 -27.58 43.94
N GLU A 180 -23.57 -28.15 43.91
CA GLU A 180 -22.94 -28.88 45.01
C GLU A 180 -22.03 -28.02 45.89
N LEU A 181 -21.81 -26.75 45.49
CA LEU A 181 -21.00 -25.79 46.22
C LEU A 181 -21.58 -25.53 47.61
N GLY A 182 -20.75 -25.70 48.65
CA GLY A 182 -21.14 -25.54 50.04
C GLY A 182 -21.92 -26.73 50.64
N LYS A 183 -22.18 -27.79 49.84
CA LYS A 183 -22.71 -29.08 50.34
C LYS A 183 -21.59 -30.13 50.39
N THR A 184 -21.05 -30.47 49.23
CA THR A 184 -20.04 -31.53 49.02
C THR A 184 -18.78 -31.00 48.36
N MET A 185 -18.87 -29.88 47.63
CA MET A 185 -17.75 -29.28 46.90
C MET A 185 -17.35 -27.93 47.49
N THR A 186 -16.07 -27.60 47.35
CA THR A 186 -15.45 -26.36 47.82
C THR A 186 -15.13 -25.41 46.67
N ASP A 187 -14.83 -24.15 46.99
CA ASP A 187 -14.36 -23.17 46.01
C ASP A 187 -13.05 -23.61 45.31
N GLN A 188 -12.24 -24.46 45.95
CA GLN A 188 -11.04 -25.03 45.33
C GLN A 188 -11.39 -26.00 44.20
N ASP A 189 -12.45 -26.77 44.36
CA ASP A 189 -12.92 -27.72 43.34
C ASP A 189 -13.48 -26.98 42.11
N VAL A 190 -14.21 -25.88 42.33
CA VAL A 190 -14.69 -24.99 41.26
C VAL A 190 -13.51 -24.43 40.44
N ASN A 191 -12.48 -23.92 41.12
CA ASN A 191 -11.30 -23.38 40.46
C ASN A 191 -10.50 -24.48 39.73
N ALA A 192 -10.43 -25.69 40.27
CA ALA A 192 -9.77 -26.81 39.61
C ALA A 192 -10.49 -27.21 38.32
N VAL A 193 -11.83 -27.30 38.34
CA VAL A 193 -12.65 -27.59 37.16
C VAL A 193 -12.53 -26.46 36.12
N ALA A 194 -12.58 -25.19 36.54
CA ALA A 194 -12.36 -24.05 35.65
C ALA A 194 -10.98 -24.09 34.97
N SER A 195 -9.92 -24.46 35.71
CA SER A 195 -8.58 -24.64 35.14
C SER A 195 -8.55 -25.77 34.11
N GLN A 196 -9.16 -26.92 34.41
CA GLN A 196 -9.24 -28.03 33.46
C GLN A 196 -10.04 -27.67 32.21
N HIS A 197 -11.12 -26.89 32.36
CA HIS A 197 -11.92 -26.39 31.24
C HIS A 197 -11.10 -25.47 30.35
N PHE A 198 -10.33 -24.56 30.95
CA PHE A 198 -9.43 -23.66 30.24
C PHE A 198 -8.35 -24.43 29.45
N ASP A 199 -7.67 -25.38 30.10
CA ASP A 199 -6.64 -26.20 29.47
C ASP A 199 -7.20 -27.03 28.30
N ALA A 200 -8.37 -27.68 28.51
CA ALA A 200 -9.02 -28.47 27.48
C ALA A 200 -9.46 -27.63 26.27
N GLN A 201 -9.99 -26.43 26.52
CA GLN A 201 -10.36 -25.50 25.46
C GLN A 201 -9.12 -25.04 24.68
N GLN A 202 -8.04 -24.69 25.37
CA GLN A 202 -6.80 -24.24 24.74
C GLN A 202 -6.15 -25.35 23.87
N VAL A 203 -6.14 -26.60 24.35
CA VAL A 203 -5.64 -27.75 23.58
C VAL A 203 -6.46 -27.95 22.30
N LEU A 204 -7.79 -27.87 22.40
CA LEU A 204 -8.67 -28.04 21.24
C LEU A 204 -8.52 -26.90 20.23
N GLU A 205 -8.47 -25.65 20.69
CA GLU A 205 -8.23 -24.47 19.84
C GLU A 205 -6.88 -24.56 19.13
N ASN A 206 -5.81 -24.96 19.83
CA ASN A 206 -4.48 -25.14 19.26
C ASN A 206 -4.42 -26.27 18.22
N LYS A 207 -5.12 -27.39 18.47
CA LYS A 207 -5.25 -28.48 17.48
C LYS A 207 -5.84 -27.94 16.18
N TRP A 208 -7.00 -27.29 16.27
CA TRP A 208 -7.69 -26.75 15.10
C TRP A 208 -6.92 -25.62 14.40
N ALA A 209 -6.24 -24.76 15.16
CA ALA A 209 -5.37 -23.73 14.60
C ALA A 209 -4.22 -24.34 13.77
N ASN A 210 -3.61 -25.42 14.27
CA ASN A 210 -2.54 -26.13 13.57
C ASN A 210 -3.05 -26.88 12.34
N GLU A 211 -4.17 -27.59 12.43
CA GLU A 211 -4.77 -28.31 11.30
C GLU A 211 -5.16 -27.34 10.18
N LEU A 212 -5.87 -26.25 10.52
CA LEU A 212 -6.22 -25.21 9.56
C LEU A 212 -4.95 -24.59 8.95
N LYS A 213 -3.90 -24.38 9.76
CA LYS A 213 -2.62 -23.86 9.28
C LYS A 213 -1.92 -24.80 8.32
N GLN A 214 -1.95 -26.11 8.56
CA GLN A 214 -1.33 -27.09 7.67
C GLN A 214 -2.11 -27.20 6.36
N VAL A 215 -3.43 -27.36 6.42
CA VAL A 215 -4.28 -27.51 5.24
C VAL A 215 -4.15 -26.30 4.32
N THR A 216 -4.34 -25.09 4.84
CA THR A 216 -4.25 -23.87 4.02
C THR A 216 -2.83 -23.61 3.49
N HIS A 217 -1.77 -24.15 4.12
CA HIS A 217 -0.41 -24.07 3.60
C HIS A 217 -0.20 -25.03 2.43
N ILE A 218 -0.65 -26.27 2.57
CA ILE A 218 -0.59 -27.29 1.51
C ILE A 218 -1.40 -26.81 0.29
N GLN A 219 -2.63 -26.35 0.50
CA GLN A 219 -3.47 -25.82 -0.57
C GLN A 219 -2.80 -24.66 -1.31
N LYS A 220 -2.14 -23.74 -0.57
CA LYS A 220 -1.41 -22.63 -1.19
C LYS A 220 -0.30 -23.13 -2.10
N GLN A 221 0.53 -24.04 -1.61
CA GLN A 221 1.65 -24.61 -2.37
C GLN A 221 1.16 -25.39 -3.60
N GLU A 222 0.20 -26.30 -3.43
CA GLU A 222 -0.36 -27.09 -4.51
C GLU A 222 -0.97 -26.22 -5.61
N TYR A 223 -1.72 -25.18 -5.22
CA TYR A 223 -2.32 -24.25 -6.16
C TYR A 223 -1.25 -23.51 -6.97
N GLN A 224 -0.24 -22.99 -6.29
CA GLN A 224 0.85 -22.25 -6.92
C GLN A 224 1.64 -23.11 -7.91
N GLU A 225 1.99 -24.35 -7.53
CA GLU A 225 2.65 -25.31 -8.40
C GLU A 225 1.78 -25.68 -9.61
N TRP A 226 0.47 -25.88 -9.39
CA TRP A 226 -0.47 -26.22 -10.44
C TRP A 226 -0.67 -25.07 -11.44
N VAL A 227 -0.77 -23.83 -10.98
CA VAL A 227 -0.88 -22.63 -11.84
C VAL A 227 0.33 -22.51 -12.77
N ILE A 228 1.54 -22.65 -12.24
CA ILE A 228 2.78 -22.60 -13.04
C ILE A 228 2.80 -23.73 -14.06
N LYS A 229 2.43 -24.95 -13.65
CA LYS A 229 2.38 -26.09 -14.56
C LYS A 229 1.35 -25.89 -15.67
N LEU A 230 0.16 -25.37 -15.35
CA LEU A 230 -0.89 -25.10 -16.31
C LEU A 230 -0.43 -24.08 -17.37
N HIS A 231 0.27 -23.03 -16.94
CA HIS A 231 0.84 -22.03 -17.85
C HIS A 231 1.88 -22.65 -18.80
N GLN A 232 2.79 -23.46 -18.28
CA GLN A 232 3.77 -24.19 -19.10
C GLN A 232 3.09 -25.11 -20.12
N ASP A 233 2.04 -25.81 -19.71
CA ASP A 233 1.26 -26.70 -20.58
C ASP A 233 0.52 -25.92 -21.68
N MET A 234 0.00 -24.72 -21.39
CA MET A 234 -0.66 -23.85 -22.37
C MET A 234 0.30 -23.21 -23.38
N GLN A 235 1.53 -22.92 -22.96
CA GLN A 235 2.57 -22.40 -23.86
C GLN A 235 3.14 -23.46 -24.79
N ASN A 236 2.97 -24.76 -24.47
CA ASN A 236 3.47 -25.86 -25.28
C ASN A 236 2.57 -26.13 -26.51
N PRO A 237 3.04 -25.88 -27.75
CA PRO A 237 2.23 -26.03 -28.96
C PRO A 237 1.82 -27.48 -29.29
N ASN A 238 2.44 -28.46 -28.64
CA ASN A 238 2.13 -29.89 -28.80
C ASN A 238 0.95 -30.37 -27.94
N ASN A 239 0.38 -29.51 -27.07
CA ASN A 239 -0.65 -29.88 -26.09
C ASN A 239 -2.03 -29.25 -26.40
N SER A 240 -2.39 -29.18 -27.69
CA SER A 240 -3.62 -28.53 -28.18
C SER A 240 -4.92 -29.11 -27.61
N THR A 241 -4.90 -30.36 -27.14
CA THR A 241 -6.04 -31.05 -26.50
C THR A 241 -6.48 -30.39 -25.20
N ILE A 242 -5.56 -29.86 -24.38
CA ILE A 242 -5.92 -29.21 -23.10
C ILE A 242 -6.69 -27.90 -23.35
N ASN A 243 -6.25 -27.12 -24.34
CA ASN A 243 -6.93 -25.88 -24.74
C ASN A 243 -8.34 -26.15 -25.32
N GLU A 244 -8.53 -27.27 -26.01
CA GLU A 244 -9.84 -27.71 -26.49
C GLU A 244 -10.71 -28.25 -25.36
N GLU A 245 -10.18 -29.04 -24.43
CA GLU A 245 -10.91 -29.56 -23.25
C GLU A 245 -11.38 -28.44 -22.32
N ILE A 246 -10.54 -27.43 -22.05
CA ILE A 246 -10.92 -26.27 -21.24
C ILE A 246 -12.05 -25.48 -21.91
N LYS A 247 -11.97 -25.25 -23.23
CA LYS A 247 -13.04 -24.59 -24.00
C LYS A 247 -14.33 -25.41 -24.04
N VAL A 248 -14.24 -26.74 -24.11
CA VAL A 248 -15.40 -27.64 -24.12
C VAL A 248 -16.05 -27.72 -22.74
N GLN A 249 -15.29 -27.74 -21.65
CA GLN A 249 -15.81 -27.68 -20.28
C GLN A 249 -16.53 -26.36 -20.01
N GLN A 250 -16.00 -25.23 -20.50
CA GLN A 250 -16.68 -23.93 -20.42
C GLN A 250 -18.01 -23.92 -21.18
N SER A 251 -18.12 -24.67 -22.28
CA SER A 251 -19.34 -24.81 -23.09
C SER A 251 -20.38 -25.72 -22.44
N GLN A 252 -19.94 -26.84 -21.82
CA GLN A 252 -20.81 -27.83 -21.17
C GLN A 252 -21.31 -27.37 -19.79
N LEU A 253 -20.57 -26.50 -19.09
CA LEU A 253 -20.94 -25.92 -17.80
C LEU A 253 -21.91 -24.72 -17.91
N THR A 254 -22.42 -24.46 -19.11
CA THR A 254 -23.69 -23.73 -19.29
C THR A 254 -24.86 -24.64 -18.86
N GLU A 255 -24.77 -25.22 -17.65
CA GLU A 255 -25.78 -26.15 -17.14
C GLU A 255 -27.10 -25.42 -16.88
N GLU A 256 -28.14 -26.19 -17.16
CA GLU A 256 -29.55 -25.82 -17.22
C GLU A 256 -30.01 -25.09 -15.96
N SER A 257 -30.75 -24.01 -16.18
CA SER A 257 -31.52 -23.34 -15.14
C SER A 257 -32.44 -24.35 -14.45
N GLU A 258 -32.15 -24.72 -13.20
CA GLU A 258 -33.17 -25.34 -12.35
C GLU A 258 -34.38 -24.37 -12.26
N PRO A 259 -35.56 -24.75 -12.78
CA PRO A 259 -36.74 -23.91 -12.72
C PRO A 259 -37.35 -24.06 -11.32
N GLY A 260 -36.74 -23.44 -10.32
CA GLY A 260 -37.21 -23.62 -8.94
C GLY A 260 -36.59 -22.73 -7.87
N VAL A 261 -35.36 -22.24 -8.05
CA VAL A 261 -34.75 -21.33 -7.07
C VAL A 261 -35.34 -19.93 -7.25
N ARG A 262 -36.36 -19.65 -6.42
CA ARG A 262 -37.11 -18.41 -6.37
C ARG A 262 -36.16 -17.20 -6.42
N LEU A 263 -36.28 -16.41 -7.49
CA LEU A 263 -35.75 -15.04 -7.69
C LEU A 263 -36.23 -14.02 -6.62
N TYR A 264 -36.77 -14.47 -5.48
CA TYR A 264 -37.48 -13.66 -4.50
C TYR A 264 -36.64 -13.27 -3.27
N GLU A 265 -35.36 -13.64 -3.18
CA GLU A 265 -34.50 -13.32 -2.03
C GLU A 265 -33.14 -12.68 -2.39
N GLU A 266 -33.00 -12.09 -3.58
CA GLU A 266 -32.18 -10.87 -3.64
C GLU A 266 -32.99 -9.77 -2.94
N GLN A 267 -32.87 -9.66 -1.62
CA GLN A 267 -33.26 -8.42 -0.94
C GLN A 267 -32.62 -7.29 -1.74
N ARG A 268 -33.44 -6.52 -2.48
CA ARG A 268 -32.98 -5.36 -3.27
C ARG A 268 -32.11 -4.51 -2.35
N GLN A 269 -30.80 -4.66 -2.48
CA GLN A 269 -29.85 -3.81 -1.77
C GLN A 269 -30.17 -2.40 -2.24
N LEU A 270 -30.39 -1.50 -1.28
CA LEU A 270 -30.63 -0.11 -1.62
C LEU A 270 -29.29 0.44 -2.09
N GLU A 271 -29.20 0.61 -3.40
CA GLU A 271 -28.03 1.03 -4.10
C GLU A 271 -28.40 2.12 -5.10
N GLU A 272 -27.59 3.18 -5.14
CA GLU A 272 -27.68 4.22 -6.15
C GLU A 272 -26.27 4.69 -6.52
N SER A 273 -26.07 4.96 -7.80
CA SER A 273 -24.78 5.41 -8.34
C SER A 273 -24.93 6.79 -8.97
N PHE A 274 -23.94 7.64 -8.76
CA PHE A 274 -23.90 9.02 -9.18
C PHE A 274 -22.60 9.30 -9.92
N THR A 275 -22.68 9.96 -11.07
CA THR A 275 -21.49 10.43 -11.78
C THR A 275 -21.26 11.90 -11.42
N ILE A 276 -20.11 12.19 -10.84
CA ILE A 276 -19.72 13.55 -10.46
C ILE A 276 -18.55 14.03 -11.31
N HIS A 277 -18.47 15.35 -11.49
CA HIS A 277 -17.33 16.00 -12.12
C HIS A 277 -16.66 16.91 -11.10
N LEU A 278 -15.37 16.69 -10.85
CA LEU A 278 -14.57 17.45 -9.88
C LEU A 278 -13.51 18.28 -10.61
N GLY A 279 -13.25 19.50 -10.14
CA GLY A 279 -12.25 20.40 -10.71
C GLY A 279 -12.84 21.66 -11.36
N ALA A 280 -12.09 22.76 -11.27
CA ALA A 280 -12.50 24.06 -11.83
C ALA A 280 -12.08 24.24 -13.30
N GLN A 281 -10.86 23.80 -13.65
CA GLN A 281 -10.30 23.92 -15.00
C GLN A 281 -10.26 22.56 -15.71
N LEU A 282 -9.58 21.57 -15.12
CA LEU A 282 -9.58 20.19 -15.60
C LEU A 282 -10.64 19.40 -14.83
N LYS A 283 -11.78 19.11 -15.47
CA LYS A 283 -12.86 18.35 -14.84
C LYS A 283 -12.57 16.85 -14.94
N THR A 284 -12.36 16.18 -13.82
CA THR A 284 -12.23 14.73 -13.74
C THR A 284 -13.59 14.10 -13.42
N MET A 285 -13.92 13.02 -14.11
CA MET A 285 -15.16 12.27 -13.87
C MET A 285 -14.90 11.19 -12.82
N HIS A 286 -15.77 11.09 -11.83
CA HIS A 286 -15.71 10.04 -10.80
C HIS A 286 -17.10 9.46 -10.55
N ASN A 287 -17.14 8.23 -10.04
CA ASN A 287 -18.36 7.57 -9.63
C ASN A 287 -18.49 7.59 -8.10
N LEU A 288 -19.65 7.98 -7.60
CA LEU A 288 -20.02 7.77 -6.20
C LEU A 288 -21.12 6.70 -6.17
N ARG A 289 -21.01 5.74 -5.27
CA ARG A 289 -22.02 4.70 -5.07
C ARG A 289 -22.49 4.74 -3.62
N LEU A 290 -23.79 4.73 -3.37
CA LEU A 290 -24.35 4.69 -2.02
C LEU A 290 -25.05 3.35 -1.82
N VAL A 291 -24.52 2.51 -0.93
CA VAL A 291 -25.01 1.14 -0.70
C VAL A 291 -25.46 0.97 0.74
N ARG A 292 -26.58 0.27 0.94
CA ARG A 292 -26.98 -0.24 2.25
C ARG A 292 -26.62 -1.72 2.37
N ALA A 293 -25.58 -2.03 3.13
CA ALA A 293 -25.11 -3.39 3.39
C ALA A 293 -24.33 -3.47 4.72
N ASP A 294 -24.02 -4.69 5.16
CA ASP A 294 -23.01 -4.92 6.20
C ASP A 294 -21.61 -4.83 5.56
N ILE A 295 -20.62 -4.33 6.29
CA ILE A 295 -19.28 -4.15 5.75
C ILE A 295 -18.60 -5.49 5.42
N LEU A 296 -18.89 -6.55 6.19
CA LEU A 296 -18.32 -7.87 6.00
C LEU A 296 -19.00 -8.64 4.85
N ASP A 297 -20.14 -8.17 4.33
CA ASP A 297 -20.79 -8.77 3.16
C ASP A 297 -19.89 -8.69 1.91
N PHE A 298 -19.03 -7.67 1.82
CA PHE A 298 -18.04 -7.51 0.74
C PHE A 298 -16.83 -8.43 0.88
N CYS A 299 -16.62 -8.98 2.08
CA CYS A 299 -15.53 -9.91 2.39
C CYS A 299 -15.95 -11.37 2.21
N LYS A 300 -17.21 -11.69 2.52
CA LYS A 300 -17.73 -13.07 2.57
C LYS A 300 -18.02 -13.66 1.19
N HIS A 301 -17.59 -14.90 0.98
CA HIS A 301 -18.04 -15.71 -0.14
C HIS A 301 -19.42 -16.30 0.17
N ARG A 302 -20.39 -16.18 -0.77
CA ARG A 302 -21.69 -16.84 -0.60
C ARG A 302 -21.56 -18.34 -0.90
N ARG A 303 -21.95 -19.17 0.07
CA ARG A 303 -21.91 -20.65 -0.01
C ARG A 303 -22.79 -21.24 -1.13
N HIS A 304 -23.81 -20.52 -1.59
CA HIS A 304 -24.66 -20.94 -2.71
C HIS A 304 -24.36 -20.12 -3.97
N GLY A 305 -23.98 -20.83 -5.03
CA GLY A 305 -23.62 -20.28 -6.33
C GLY A 305 -24.80 -19.67 -7.07
N SER A 306 -25.15 -18.43 -6.77
CA SER A 306 -25.84 -17.58 -7.74
C SER A 306 -24.84 -17.16 -8.83
N ARG A 307 -25.29 -17.01 -10.09
CA ARG A 307 -24.48 -16.49 -11.20
C ARG A 307 -23.78 -15.18 -10.84
N GLY A 308 -24.39 -14.36 -9.98
CA GLY A 308 -23.81 -13.10 -9.49
C GLY A 308 -22.55 -13.28 -8.63
N THR A 309 -22.44 -14.38 -7.87
CA THR A 309 -21.28 -14.64 -6.99
C THR A 309 -20.04 -15.01 -7.80
N LYS A 310 -20.19 -15.86 -8.83
CA LYS A 310 -19.08 -16.22 -9.73
C LYS A 310 -18.55 -15.00 -10.49
N LEU A 311 -19.44 -14.13 -10.96
CA LEU A 311 -19.06 -12.92 -11.68
C LEU A 311 -18.26 -11.93 -10.81
N ARG A 312 -18.69 -11.69 -9.56
CA ARG A 312 -17.97 -10.81 -8.63
C ARG A 312 -16.58 -11.34 -8.31
N ARG A 313 -16.47 -12.65 -8.08
CA ARG A 313 -15.19 -13.30 -7.82
C ARG A 313 -14.24 -13.19 -9.02
N LEU A 314 -14.74 -13.43 -10.23
CA LEU A 314 -13.95 -13.26 -11.45
C LEU A 314 -13.48 -11.81 -11.60
N GLN A 315 -14.34 -10.82 -11.34
CA GLN A 315 -13.96 -9.41 -11.41
C GLN A 315 -12.83 -9.06 -10.43
N THR A 316 -12.90 -9.56 -9.20
CA THR A 316 -11.85 -9.40 -8.20
C THR A 316 -10.56 -10.08 -8.67
N ALA A 317 -10.62 -11.35 -9.09
CA ALA A 317 -9.45 -12.09 -9.57
C ALA A 317 -8.75 -11.42 -10.79
N LEU A 318 -9.53 -10.94 -11.76
CA LEU A 318 -9.01 -10.19 -12.92
C LEU A 318 -8.30 -8.89 -12.51
N SER A 319 -8.71 -8.30 -11.39
CA SER A 319 -8.20 -7.00 -10.95
C SER A 319 -6.95 -7.09 -10.07
N LEU A 320 -6.68 -8.26 -9.47
CA LEU A 320 -5.67 -8.49 -8.42
C LEU A 320 -4.26 -7.99 -8.75
N TYR A 321 -3.83 -8.16 -10.00
CA TYR A 321 -2.53 -7.70 -10.51
C TYR A 321 -2.66 -6.61 -11.58
N SER A 322 -3.81 -5.93 -11.62
CA SER A 322 -4.08 -4.81 -12.53
C SER A 322 -4.00 -3.47 -11.80
N SER A 323 -4.13 -2.37 -12.55
CA SER A 323 -4.23 -1.00 -12.03
C SER A 323 -5.64 -0.60 -11.54
N SER A 324 -6.47 -1.57 -11.16
CA SER A 324 -7.86 -1.32 -10.74
C SER A 324 -8.23 -2.05 -9.44
N LEU A 325 -7.48 -1.76 -8.37
CA LEU A 325 -7.67 -2.43 -7.09
C LEU A 325 -8.91 -1.92 -6.33
N CYS A 326 -9.40 -2.77 -5.42
CA CYS A 326 -10.57 -2.52 -4.57
C CYS A 326 -10.16 -2.45 -3.10
N GLY A 327 -10.42 -1.31 -2.47
CA GLY A 327 -10.16 -1.07 -1.06
C GLY A 327 -11.43 -1.04 -0.20
N LEU A 328 -11.29 -1.38 1.08
CA LEU A 328 -12.33 -1.31 2.10
C LEU A 328 -11.78 -0.64 3.36
N VAL A 329 -12.49 0.33 3.92
CA VAL A 329 -12.13 0.96 5.19
C VAL A 329 -12.85 0.28 6.36
N LEU A 330 -12.10 -0.47 7.16
CA LEU A 330 -12.58 -1.11 8.38
C LEU A 330 -12.19 -0.26 9.60
N LEU A 331 -13.17 0.22 10.35
CA LEU A 331 -12.94 0.99 11.58
C LEU A 331 -12.62 0.03 12.73
N VAL A 332 -11.50 0.28 13.43
CA VAL A 332 -10.96 -0.62 14.45
C VAL A 332 -10.50 0.13 15.70
N ASP A 333 -10.28 -0.61 16.79
CA ASP A 333 -9.64 -0.10 18.00
C ASP A 333 -8.11 0.06 17.85
N ASN A 334 -7.46 0.57 18.91
CA ASN A 334 -6.02 0.88 18.91
C ASN A 334 -5.07 -0.33 18.97
N ARG A 335 -5.59 -1.56 19.13
CA ARG A 335 -4.78 -2.76 19.26
C ARG A 335 -4.66 -3.46 17.91
N VAL A 336 -3.44 -3.76 17.48
CA VAL A 336 -3.18 -4.57 16.28
C VAL A 336 -3.36 -6.05 16.61
N ASN A 337 -4.60 -6.54 16.58
CA ASN A 337 -4.92 -7.95 16.85
C ASN A 337 -6.29 -8.31 16.28
N SER A 338 -6.68 -9.59 16.38
CA SER A 338 -7.96 -10.09 15.84
C SER A 338 -8.88 -10.69 16.91
N TYR A 339 -8.74 -10.29 18.17
CA TYR A 339 -9.42 -10.99 19.29
C TYR A 339 -10.82 -10.46 19.62
N SER A 340 -11.16 -9.23 19.23
CA SER A 340 -12.39 -8.56 19.68
C SER A 340 -13.13 -7.79 18.59
N GLY A 341 -14.45 -7.72 18.77
CA GLY A 341 -15.36 -6.95 17.93
C GLY A 341 -15.26 -7.30 16.44
N ILE A 342 -15.41 -6.29 15.59
CA ILE A 342 -15.40 -6.44 14.14
C ILE A 342 -14.10 -7.05 13.59
N LYS A 343 -12.96 -6.87 14.29
CA LYS A 343 -11.68 -7.46 13.87
C LYS A 343 -11.69 -8.99 13.95
N ARG A 344 -12.34 -9.54 14.99
CA ARG A 344 -12.50 -10.98 15.14
C ARG A 344 -13.42 -11.54 14.06
N ASP A 345 -14.51 -10.84 13.79
CA ASP A 345 -15.49 -11.26 12.80
C ASP A 345 -14.88 -11.19 11.39
N PHE A 346 -14.13 -10.12 11.09
CA PHE A 346 -13.32 -10.01 9.87
C PHE A 346 -12.27 -11.12 9.75
N ALA A 347 -11.50 -11.38 10.81
CA ALA A 347 -10.49 -12.44 10.81
C ALA A 347 -11.10 -13.84 10.66
N THR A 348 -12.36 -14.03 11.08
CA THR A 348 -13.09 -15.27 10.85
C THR A 348 -13.44 -15.39 9.37
N VAL A 349 -13.96 -14.33 8.75
CA VAL A 349 -14.28 -14.30 7.32
C VAL A 349 -13.03 -14.51 6.46
N SER A 350 -11.91 -13.86 6.78
CA SER A 350 -10.67 -14.01 6.02
C SER A 350 -10.05 -15.41 6.12
N LYS A 351 -10.51 -16.24 7.06
CA LYS A 351 -10.07 -17.64 7.22
C LYS A 351 -10.94 -18.63 6.47
N GLU A 352 -12.12 -18.23 6.00
CA GLU A 352 -13.05 -19.13 5.31
C GLU A 352 -12.50 -19.60 3.96
N CYS A 353 -11.54 -18.89 3.38
CA CYS A 353 -10.89 -19.21 2.12
C CYS A 353 -9.36 -19.12 2.27
N THR A 354 -8.62 -19.99 1.60
CA THR A 354 -7.16 -19.91 1.54
C THR A 354 -6.71 -18.72 0.69
N ASP A 355 -5.73 -17.95 1.17
CA ASP A 355 -5.08 -16.91 0.37
C ASP A 355 -3.89 -17.50 -0.38
N PHE A 356 -3.97 -17.47 -1.71
CA PHE A 356 -2.98 -18.07 -2.61
C PHE A 356 -1.86 -17.10 -3.00
N HIS A 357 -2.01 -15.81 -2.73
CA HIS A 357 -1.13 -14.75 -3.26
C HIS A 357 -0.38 -14.01 -2.15
N PHE A 358 -1.01 -13.85 -0.99
CA PHE A 358 -0.46 -13.10 0.13
C PHE A 358 -0.22 -13.98 1.37
N PRO A 359 0.59 -13.52 2.33
CA PRO A 359 0.68 -14.13 3.65
C PRO A 359 -0.67 -14.06 4.38
N ARG A 360 -0.88 -14.92 5.37
CA ARG A 360 -2.14 -14.93 6.13
C ARG A 360 -2.31 -13.66 6.95
N LEU A 361 -3.56 -13.37 7.35
CA LEU A 361 -3.86 -12.19 8.14
C LEU A 361 -3.01 -12.13 9.42
N GLU A 362 -2.82 -13.25 10.13
CA GLU A 362 -1.98 -13.31 11.33
C GLU A 362 -0.54 -12.86 11.06
N GLU A 363 0.08 -13.39 10.01
CA GLU A 363 1.46 -13.07 9.61
C GLU A 363 1.59 -11.61 9.19
N GLN A 364 0.58 -11.08 8.47
CA GLN A 364 0.54 -9.66 8.12
C GLN A 364 0.44 -8.76 9.38
N LEU A 365 -0.36 -9.14 10.38
CA LEU A 365 -0.48 -8.39 11.62
C LEU A 365 0.81 -8.41 12.45
N GLU A 366 1.53 -9.53 12.47
CA GLU A 366 2.85 -9.61 13.11
C GLU A 366 3.85 -8.65 12.46
N VAL A 367 3.88 -8.58 11.13
CA VAL A 367 4.72 -7.61 10.40
C VAL A 367 4.32 -6.17 10.74
N VAL A 368 3.02 -5.86 10.77
CA VAL A 368 2.53 -4.53 11.15
C VAL A 368 2.98 -4.15 12.57
N GLN A 369 2.89 -5.08 13.52
CA GLN A 369 3.36 -4.85 14.89
C GLN A 369 4.87 -4.56 14.93
N GLN A 370 5.68 -5.32 14.19
CA GLN A 370 7.13 -5.10 14.12
C GLN A 370 7.47 -3.73 13.52
N VAL A 371 6.84 -3.36 12.41
CA VAL A 371 7.03 -2.07 11.74
C VAL A 371 6.63 -0.92 12.67
N MET A 372 5.53 -1.07 13.41
CA MET A 372 5.12 -0.08 14.39
C MET A 372 6.17 0.11 15.49
N LEU A 373 6.62 -0.97 16.11
CA LEU A 373 7.63 -0.93 17.17
C LEU A 373 8.92 -0.25 16.66
N TYR A 374 9.33 -0.57 15.43
CA TYR A 374 10.46 0.08 14.79
C TYR A 374 10.23 1.58 14.59
N ALA A 375 9.10 2.00 14.00
CA ALA A 375 8.78 3.41 13.76
C ALA A 375 8.71 4.24 15.07
N ARG A 376 8.16 3.66 16.14
CA ARG A 376 8.12 4.28 17.47
C ARG A 376 9.50 4.39 18.10
N SER A 377 10.40 3.43 17.88
CA SER A 377 11.78 3.48 18.36
C SER A 377 12.65 4.55 17.67
N GLN A 378 12.33 4.91 16.42
CA GLN A 378 13.05 5.95 15.68
C GLN A 378 12.60 7.35 16.09
N THR A 379 11.32 7.51 16.43
CA THR A 379 10.77 8.80 16.87
C THR A 379 11.17 9.16 18.31
N SER A 380 11.45 8.18 19.17
CA SER A 380 11.99 8.44 20.52
C SER A 380 13.44 8.94 20.49
N LYS A 381 14.28 8.44 19.58
CA LYS A 381 15.69 8.87 19.42
C LYS A 381 15.85 10.34 19.01
N HIS A 382 14.86 10.91 18.32
CA HIS A 382 14.87 12.33 17.95
C HIS A 382 14.45 13.29 19.07
N LYS A 383 13.96 12.78 20.21
CA LYS A 383 13.61 13.61 21.38
C LYS A 383 14.78 13.83 22.36
N ASP A 384 15.88 13.10 22.21
CA ASP A 384 17.09 13.26 23.03
C ASP A 384 18.10 14.23 22.40
N GLN A 385 17.66 15.44 22.03
CA GLN A 385 18.57 16.57 21.86
C GLN A 385 18.59 17.39 23.17
N PRO A 386 19.77 17.70 23.74
CA PRO A 386 19.85 18.40 25.01
C PRO A 386 19.48 19.88 24.83
N GLU A 387 18.24 20.24 25.11
CA GLU A 387 17.89 21.65 25.28
C GLU A 387 18.50 22.20 26.56
N VAL A 388 19.21 23.32 26.41
CA VAL A 388 19.86 24.10 27.45
C VAL A 388 18.83 24.52 28.53
N PRO A 389 19.14 24.39 29.84
CA PRO A 389 18.16 24.71 30.88
C PRO A 389 17.95 26.23 30.95
N ARG A 390 16.77 26.68 30.54
CA ARG A 390 16.28 28.03 30.85
C ARG A 390 15.47 27.99 32.14
N ASN A 391 16.03 28.59 33.18
CA ASN A 391 15.41 28.76 34.49
C ASN A 391 14.04 29.42 34.41
N GLY A 392 13.08 28.84 35.15
CA GLY A 392 12.00 29.58 35.80
C GLY A 392 10.61 29.40 35.20
N SER A 393 9.88 28.39 35.64
CA SER A 393 8.57 28.58 36.28
C SER A 393 8.05 27.23 36.79
N SER A 394 7.78 27.18 38.08
CA SER A 394 7.10 26.07 38.75
C SER A 394 5.63 26.05 38.31
N CYS A 395 5.26 25.09 37.48
CA CYS A 395 3.88 24.59 37.40
C CYS A 395 3.94 23.07 37.46
N GLU A 396 3.48 22.51 38.58
CA GLU A 396 3.25 21.09 38.75
C GLU A 396 2.10 20.66 37.84
N ASP A 397 2.38 20.48 36.55
CA ASP A 397 1.49 19.69 35.70
C ASP A 397 1.67 18.23 36.07
N LYS A 398 0.67 17.72 36.79
CA LYS A 398 0.35 16.30 36.92
C LYS A 398 0.05 15.75 35.52
N ASN A 399 1.08 15.61 34.69
CA ASN A 399 1.03 14.78 33.52
C ASN A 399 0.83 13.35 34.00
N GLN A 400 -0.43 12.91 33.94
CA GLN A 400 -0.73 11.49 33.79
C GLN A 400 0.08 11.01 32.59
N ASN A 401 1.26 10.46 32.86
CA ASN A 401 1.96 9.56 31.96
C ASN A 401 1.03 8.36 31.78
N VAL A 402 0.06 8.49 30.88
CA VAL A 402 -0.51 7.34 30.19
C VAL A 402 0.70 6.74 29.50
N GLU A 403 1.24 5.66 30.07
CA GLU A 403 2.18 4.78 29.39
C GLU A 403 1.53 4.42 28.05
N LYS A 404 1.86 5.17 27.00
CA LYS A 404 1.42 4.86 25.65
C LYS A 404 2.13 3.56 25.31
N ASN A 405 1.44 2.44 25.44
CA ASN A 405 1.88 1.15 24.92
C ASN A 405 2.40 1.39 23.49
N SER A 406 3.71 1.21 23.29
CA SER A 406 4.38 1.48 22.02
C SER A 406 3.87 0.60 20.88
N SER A 407 3.08 -0.42 21.20
CA SER A 407 2.39 -1.35 20.30
C SER A 407 1.01 -0.89 19.84
N ASN A 408 0.49 0.25 20.33
CA ASN A 408 -0.84 0.72 19.97
C ASN A 408 -0.81 1.76 18.85
N ILE A 409 -1.81 1.67 17.98
CA ILE A 409 -2.12 2.65 16.94
C ILE A 409 -2.82 3.85 17.58
N LEU A 410 -2.53 5.06 17.08
CA LEU A 410 -3.22 6.27 17.51
C LEU A 410 -4.47 6.51 16.66
N PRO A 411 -5.54 7.14 17.20
CA PRO A 411 -6.70 7.51 16.39
C PRO A 411 -6.29 8.30 15.14
N GLY A 412 -6.85 7.93 13.99
CA GLY A 412 -6.53 8.50 12.67
C GLY A 412 -5.33 7.88 11.95
N GLU A 413 -4.50 7.09 12.64
CA GLU A 413 -3.54 6.18 11.98
C GLU A 413 -4.28 4.92 11.49
N PHE A 414 -3.72 4.25 10.49
CA PHE A 414 -4.27 3.02 9.94
C PHE A 414 -3.16 2.05 9.52
N TYR A 415 -3.50 0.78 9.39
CA TYR A 415 -2.65 -0.24 8.78
C TYR A 415 -3.41 -0.94 7.66
N ILE A 416 -2.65 -1.67 6.83
CA ILE A 416 -3.17 -2.30 5.62
C ILE A 416 -2.97 -3.81 5.74
N SER A 417 -3.99 -4.56 5.34
CA SER A 417 -3.86 -5.99 5.04
C SER A 417 -4.31 -6.24 3.60
N ARG A 418 -3.60 -7.13 2.90
CA ARG A 418 -3.82 -7.51 1.50
C ARG A 418 -4.46 -8.90 1.44
N HIS A 419 -5.39 -9.08 0.52
CA HIS A 419 -6.18 -10.30 0.40
C HIS A 419 -6.50 -10.59 -1.06
N SER A 420 -6.33 -11.83 -1.49
CA SER A 420 -6.88 -12.34 -2.76
C SER A 420 -8.12 -13.21 -2.53
N ASN A 421 -8.37 -13.59 -1.28
CA ASN A 421 -9.34 -14.60 -0.87
C ASN A 421 -10.67 -14.01 -0.35
N LEU A 422 -10.87 -12.70 -0.51
CA LEU A 422 -12.11 -12.00 -0.19
C LEU A 422 -12.95 -11.79 -1.45
N SER A 423 -14.27 -11.66 -1.27
CA SER A 423 -15.21 -11.64 -2.40
C SER A 423 -15.05 -10.43 -3.34
N GLU A 424 -14.97 -9.20 -2.80
CA GLU A 424 -14.99 -7.95 -3.59
C GLU A 424 -13.85 -6.96 -3.23
N VAL A 425 -12.89 -7.40 -2.41
CA VAL A 425 -11.92 -6.51 -1.76
C VAL A 425 -10.51 -7.10 -1.85
N HIS A 426 -9.56 -6.28 -2.29
CA HIS A 426 -8.14 -6.64 -2.32
C HIS A 426 -7.39 -6.11 -1.10
N ILE A 427 -7.79 -4.92 -0.63
CA ILE A 427 -7.06 -4.16 0.37
C ILE A 427 -8.03 -3.75 1.48
N VAL A 428 -7.71 -4.09 2.73
CA VAL A 428 -8.46 -3.62 3.89
C VAL A 428 -7.61 -2.61 4.65
N PHE A 429 -8.09 -1.37 4.71
CA PHE A 429 -7.55 -0.28 5.51
C PHE A 429 -8.18 -0.31 6.90
N HIS A 430 -7.41 -0.74 7.89
CA HIS A 430 -7.83 -0.81 9.29
C HIS A 430 -7.59 0.55 9.95
N LEU A 431 -8.60 1.42 9.91
CA LEU A 431 -8.54 2.77 10.44
C LEU A 431 -8.83 2.77 11.94
N CYS A 432 -7.83 3.18 12.74
CA CYS A 432 -8.00 3.32 14.19
C CYS A 432 -8.92 4.50 14.49
N VAL A 433 -10.01 4.23 15.19
CA VAL A 433 -10.96 5.23 15.66
C VAL A 433 -11.12 5.12 17.18
N ASP A 434 -11.48 6.24 17.80
CA ASP A 434 -11.86 6.30 19.20
C ASP A 434 -13.38 6.56 19.34
N ASP A 435 -13.87 6.56 20.58
CA ASP A 435 -15.28 6.81 20.85
C ASP A 435 -15.70 8.26 20.57
N ASN A 436 -14.76 9.19 20.32
CA ASN A 436 -15.08 10.57 19.94
C ASN A 436 -15.84 10.63 18.62
N VAL A 437 -15.65 9.63 17.75
CA VAL A 437 -16.40 9.47 16.49
C VAL A 437 -17.90 9.29 16.75
N ARG A 438 -18.32 8.86 17.95
CA ARG A 438 -19.74 8.76 18.33
C ARG A 438 -20.33 10.09 18.85
N SER A 439 -19.49 11.07 19.20
CA SER A 439 -19.90 12.35 19.80
C SER A 439 -20.75 13.22 18.84
N GLY A 440 -21.70 14.01 19.34
CA GLY A 440 -22.60 14.80 18.46
C GLY A 440 -21.93 15.84 17.55
N ASN A 441 -20.67 16.23 17.82
CA ASN A 441 -20.00 17.40 17.24
C ASN A 441 -18.72 17.05 16.45
N ILE A 442 -18.83 16.09 15.55
CA ILE A 442 -17.71 15.70 14.66
C ILE A 442 -17.32 16.85 13.70
N THR A 443 -16.03 17.07 13.51
CA THR A 443 -15.49 18.13 12.62
C THR A 443 -14.51 17.57 11.60
N ALA A 444 -14.14 18.36 10.58
CA ALA A 444 -13.17 17.96 9.56
C ALA A 444 -11.75 17.72 10.12
N ARG A 445 -11.46 18.16 11.35
CA ARG A 445 -10.17 17.95 12.03
C ARG A 445 -10.12 16.66 12.84
N GLU A 446 -11.23 15.94 12.92
CA GLU A 446 -11.29 14.68 13.66
C GLU A 446 -10.30 13.66 13.10
N PRO A 447 -9.59 12.89 13.95
CA PRO A 447 -8.57 11.98 13.49
C PRO A 447 -9.08 10.97 12.46
N ALA A 448 -10.32 10.46 12.60
CA ALA A 448 -10.92 9.56 11.63
C ALA A 448 -11.05 10.19 10.22
N ILE A 449 -11.42 11.48 10.12
CA ILE A 449 -11.53 12.18 8.84
C ILE A 449 -10.15 12.41 8.22
N MET A 450 -9.16 12.77 9.04
CA MET A 450 -7.77 12.92 8.59
C MET A 450 -7.18 11.58 8.15
N GLY A 451 -7.53 10.49 8.84
CA GLY A 451 -7.19 9.13 8.44
C GLY A 451 -7.78 8.75 7.09
N LEU A 452 -9.07 9.08 6.84
CA LEU A 452 -9.69 8.90 5.52
C LEU A 452 -8.98 9.68 4.41
N ARG A 453 -8.55 10.93 4.68
CA ARG A 453 -7.73 11.70 3.73
C ARG A 453 -6.44 10.95 3.39
N ASN A 454 -5.74 10.43 4.39
CA ASN A 454 -4.50 9.69 4.18
C ASN A 454 -4.73 8.34 3.47
N ILE A 455 -5.83 7.64 3.75
CA ILE A 455 -6.22 6.42 3.01
C ILE A 455 -6.46 6.75 1.54
N LEU A 456 -7.24 7.79 1.24
CA LEU A 456 -7.47 8.21 -0.16
C LEU A 456 -6.16 8.57 -0.86
N LYS A 457 -5.21 9.19 -0.14
CA LYS A 457 -3.87 9.48 -0.68
C LYS A 457 -3.13 8.20 -1.05
N VAL A 458 -3.19 7.18 -0.20
CA VAL A 458 -2.61 5.87 -0.49
C VAL A 458 -3.29 5.25 -1.71
N CYS A 459 -4.62 5.32 -1.80
CA CYS A 459 -5.35 4.83 -2.98
C CYS A 459 -4.88 5.49 -4.28
N CYS A 460 -4.59 6.80 -4.25
CA CYS A 460 -4.09 7.54 -5.42
C CYS A 460 -2.69 7.15 -5.86
N THR A 461 -1.86 6.66 -4.94
CA THR A 461 -0.44 6.39 -5.19
C THR A 461 -0.18 4.93 -5.51
N HIS A 462 -1.19 4.08 -5.38
CA HIS A 462 -1.12 2.62 -5.52
C HIS A 462 -2.29 2.07 -6.36
N ASP A 463 -2.84 2.87 -7.29
CA ASP A 463 -3.86 2.46 -8.26
C ASP A 463 -5.09 1.74 -7.66
N VAL A 464 -5.53 2.19 -6.48
CA VAL A 464 -6.79 1.73 -5.88
C VAL A 464 -7.92 2.60 -6.42
N THR A 465 -8.56 2.12 -7.47
CA THR A 465 -9.60 2.84 -8.21
C THR A 465 -10.98 2.76 -7.55
N ASN A 466 -11.23 1.73 -6.73
CA ASN A 466 -12.49 1.52 -6.04
C ASN A 466 -12.25 1.50 -4.52
N ILE A 467 -12.95 2.33 -3.74
CA ILE A 467 -12.80 2.39 -2.28
C ILE A 467 -14.16 2.41 -1.59
N THR A 468 -14.37 1.52 -0.62
CA THR A 468 -15.58 1.46 0.20
C THR A 468 -15.34 2.10 1.56
N ILE A 469 -16.15 3.10 1.92
CA ILE A 469 -16.03 3.93 3.12
C ILE A 469 -17.33 3.83 3.95
N PRO A 470 -17.25 3.51 5.26
CA PRO A 470 -18.38 3.63 6.19
C PRO A 470 -18.84 5.09 6.30
N LEU A 471 -20.00 5.42 5.71
CA LEU A 471 -20.45 6.81 5.58
C LEU A 471 -20.64 7.51 6.94
N LEU A 472 -21.10 6.75 7.93
CA LEU A 472 -21.41 7.27 9.26
C LEU A 472 -20.22 7.15 10.23
N LEU A 473 -19.08 6.66 9.76
CA LEU A 473 -17.90 6.33 10.57
C LEU A 473 -18.23 5.39 11.75
N VAL A 474 -19.19 4.49 11.54
CA VAL A 474 -19.58 3.42 12.45
C VAL A 474 -20.02 2.21 11.63
N HIS A 475 -19.86 1.00 12.17
CA HIS A 475 -20.35 -0.24 11.56
C HIS A 475 -21.79 -0.54 11.96
N ASP A 476 -22.13 -0.30 13.23
CA ASP A 476 -23.45 -0.58 13.80
C ASP A 476 -24.16 0.68 14.27
N MET A 477 -25.48 0.69 14.10
CA MET A 477 -26.35 1.76 14.57
C MET A 477 -26.79 1.50 16.02
N SER A 478 -26.62 2.50 16.88
CA SER A 478 -27.24 2.51 18.21
C SER A 478 -28.52 3.38 18.22
N GLU A 479 -29.35 3.23 19.26
CA GLU A 479 -30.60 4.00 19.40
C GLU A 479 -30.37 5.51 19.46
N GLU A 480 -29.23 5.93 20.02
CA GLU A 480 -28.80 7.32 20.16
C GLU A 480 -28.51 8.01 18.81
N MET A 481 -28.30 7.22 17.74
CA MET A 481 -28.01 7.73 16.40
C MET A 481 -29.30 8.14 15.69
N THR A 482 -29.71 9.39 15.92
CA THR A 482 -30.88 10.00 15.27
C THR A 482 -30.63 10.34 13.80
N ILE A 483 -31.69 10.58 13.01
CA ILE A 483 -31.55 10.98 11.59
C ILE A 483 -30.68 12.24 11.43
N PRO A 484 -30.87 13.33 12.22
CA PRO A 484 -29.99 14.50 12.13
C PRO A 484 -28.52 14.19 12.44
N TRP A 485 -28.25 13.27 13.39
CA TRP A 485 -26.90 12.82 13.70
C TRP A 485 -26.24 12.14 12.50
N CYS A 486 -26.98 11.30 11.78
CA CYS A 486 -26.51 10.63 10.57
C CYS A 486 -26.25 11.63 9.43
N LEU A 487 -27.16 12.57 9.20
CA LEU A 487 -27.06 13.51 8.10
C LEU A 487 -25.89 14.48 8.26
N ARG A 488 -25.64 14.99 9.48
CA ARG A 488 -24.47 15.83 9.75
C ARG A 488 -23.15 15.12 9.41
N ARG A 489 -23.07 13.82 9.71
CA ARG A 489 -21.91 12.97 9.38
C ARG A 489 -21.78 12.70 7.90
N ALA A 490 -22.87 12.28 7.27
CA ALA A 490 -22.89 12.03 5.84
C ALA A 490 -22.46 13.29 5.08
N GLU A 491 -23.01 14.45 5.42
CA GLU A 491 -22.64 15.74 4.84
C GLU A 491 -21.15 16.08 5.07
N LEU A 492 -20.63 15.88 6.29
CA LEU A 492 -19.22 16.10 6.59
C LEU A 492 -18.32 15.18 5.74
N VAL A 493 -18.62 13.88 5.73
CA VAL A 493 -17.83 12.88 4.99
C VAL A 493 -17.88 13.16 3.49
N PHE A 494 -19.05 13.45 2.91
CA PHE A 494 -19.16 13.84 1.49
C PHE A 494 -18.34 15.09 1.18
N LYS A 495 -18.43 16.15 2.00
CA LYS A 495 -17.66 17.39 1.81
C LYS A 495 -16.15 17.15 1.89
N CYS A 496 -15.71 16.38 2.89
CA CYS A 496 -14.31 16.04 3.07
C CYS A 496 -13.77 15.18 1.92
N VAL A 497 -14.45 14.09 1.57
CA VAL A 497 -14.05 13.20 0.46
C VAL A 497 -14.00 13.97 -0.86
N LYS A 498 -15.01 14.81 -1.15
CA LYS A 498 -15.00 15.69 -2.33
C LYS A 498 -13.76 16.60 -2.34
N GLY A 499 -13.44 17.23 -1.21
CA GLY A 499 -12.25 18.07 -1.07
C GLY A 499 -10.95 17.30 -1.27
N PHE A 500 -10.84 16.11 -0.70
CA PHE A 500 -9.66 15.25 -0.83
C PHE A 500 -9.47 14.75 -2.26
N MET A 501 -10.54 14.33 -2.94
CA MET A 501 -10.48 13.94 -4.35
C MET A 501 -10.05 15.11 -5.25
N MET A 502 -10.55 16.33 -4.99
CA MET A 502 -10.11 17.52 -5.71
C MET A 502 -8.63 17.85 -5.48
N GLU A 503 -8.14 17.69 -4.24
CA GLU A 503 -6.72 17.86 -3.92
C GLU A 503 -5.85 16.87 -4.72
N MET A 504 -6.28 15.61 -4.76
CA MET A 504 -5.54 14.50 -5.35
C MET A 504 -5.65 14.39 -6.87
N ALA A 505 -6.64 15.04 -7.49
CA ALA A 505 -6.79 15.07 -8.95
C ALA A 505 -5.54 15.65 -9.65
N SER A 506 -4.76 16.48 -8.94
CA SER A 506 -3.48 17.01 -9.43
C SER A 506 -2.34 15.98 -9.47
N TRP A 507 -2.45 14.86 -8.74
CA TRP A 507 -1.37 13.89 -8.58
C TRP A 507 -1.50 12.68 -9.49
N ASP A 508 -2.72 12.32 -9.90
CA ASP A 508 -3.02 11.04 -10.54
C ASP A 508 -3.51 11.16 -11.99
N GLY A 509 -3.09 12.21 -12.70
CA GLY A 509 -3.35 12.34 -14.16
C GLY A 509 -4.82 12.36 -14.60
N GLY A 510 -5.78 12.42 -13.68
CA GLY A 510 -7.23 12.39 -13.96
C GLY A 510 -7.87 11.01 -14.04
N ILE A 511 -7.27 9.96 -13.46
CA ILE A 511 -7.87 8.62 -13.40
C ILE A 511 -9.24 8.67 -12.69
N SER A 512 -10.25 8.05 -13.32
CA SER A 512 -11.59 7.92 -12.77
C SER A 512 -11.58 6.92 -11.61
N ARG A 513 -12.32 7.24 -10.54
CA ARG A 513 -12.40 6.43 -9.34
C ARG A 513 -13.83 6.28 -8.88
N THR A 514 -14.11 5.15 -8.23
CA THR A 514 -15.39 4.86 -7.61
C THR A 514 -15.24 4.94 -6.10
N VAL A 515 -15.96 5.87 -5.46
CA VAL A 515 -16.08 5.91 -4.00
C VAL A 515 -17.43 5.37 -3.60
N GLN A 516 -17.43 4.22 -2.92
CA GLN A 516 -18.61 3.57 -2.41
C GLN A 516 -18.82 3.96 -0.93
N PHE A 517 -19.94 4.59 -0.63
CA PHE A 517 -20.37 4.94 0.71
C PHE A 517 -21.33 3.88 1.26
N LEU A 518 -20.98 3.32 2.41
CA LEU A 518 -21.76 2.29 3.08
C LEU A 518 -22.64 2.89 4.18
N VAL A 519 -23.93 2.59 4.13
CA VAL A 519 -24.91 2.89 5.19
C VAL A 519 -25.30 1.59 5.90
N PRO A 520 -25.14 1.49 7.23
CA PRO A 520 -25.53 0.30 7.98
C PRO A 520 -27.02 -0.08 7.80
N GLN A 521 -27.33 -1.37 7.93
CA GLN A 521 -28.61 -1.97 7.49
C GLN A 521 -29.90 -1.45 8.17
N VAL A 522 -29.85 -0.57 9.17
CA VAL A 522 -30.92 -0.45 10.17
C VAL A 522 -32.02 0.57 9.82
N ARG A 523 -31.80 1.57 8.96
CA ARG A 523 -32.85 2.58 8.61
C ARG A 523 -32.83 3.05 7.15
N LYS A 524 -33.80 2.58 6.35
CA LYS A 524 -34.03 3.04 4.95
C LYS A 524 -34.12 4.56 4.80
N GLN A 525 -34.67 5.25 5.80
CA GLN A 525 -34.79 6.72 5.80
C GLN A 525 -33.43 7.43 5.80
N VAL A 526 -32.44 6.89 6.51
CA VAL A 526 -31.07 7.46 6.52
C VAL A 526 -30.43 7.31 5.15
N TRP A 527 -30.62 6.16 4.50
CA TRP A 527 -30.14 5.94 3.13
C TRP A 527 -30.80 6.91 2.14
N LEU A 528 -32.13 7.08 2.20
CA LEU A 528 -32.86 8.01 1.31
C LEU A 528 -32.37 9.45 1.47
N ALA A 529 -32.25 9.91 2.72
CA ALA A 529 -31.82 11.27 3.00
C ALA A 529 -30.33 11.49 2.66
N ALA A 530 -29.48 10.46 2.78
CA ALA A 530 -28.09 10.52 2.31
C ALA A 530 -28.00 10.54 0.77
N ALA A 531 -28.87 9.82 0.06
CA ALA A 531 -28.95 9.87 -1.39
C ALA A 531 -29.35 11.27 -1.88
N ASP A 532 -30.34 11.88 -1.22
CA ASP A 532 -30.75 13.26 -1.53
C ASP A 532 -29.63 14.27 -1.30
N LEU A 533 -28.80 14.10 -0.26
CA LEU A 533 -27.61 14.93 -0.01
C LEU A 533 -26.55 14.84 -1.12
N ILE A 534 -26.42 13.70 -1.82
CA ILE A 534 -25.49 13.57 -2.95
C ILE A 534 -26.04 14.26 -4.20
N ARG A 535 -27.38 14.27 -4.35
CA ARG A 535 -28.06 14.89 -5.49
C ARG A 535 -28.04 16.42 -5.44
N THR A 536 -27.98 17.00 -4.23
CA THR A 536 -27.85 18.45 -4.00
C THR A 536 -26.40 18.90 -4.07
#